data_AF-A0A3D2A164-F1
#
_entry.id   AF-A0A3D2A164-F1
#
_cell.length_a   1.000
_cell.length_b   1.000
_cell.length_c   1.000
_cell.angle_alpha   90.00
_cell.angle_beta   90.00
_cell.angle_gamma   90.00
#
_symmetry.space_group_name_H-M   'P 1'
#
loop_
_entity.id
_entity.type
_entity.pdbx_description
1 polymer ?
#
loop_
_entity_poly.entity_id
_entity_poly.type
_entity_poly.pdbx_seq_one_letter_code
_entity_poly.pdbx_strand_id
1 'polypeptide(L)'
;MQLTQAKFNIGQIVQHKLYGFRGVIFDVDFEYSLDERWYQEACKAMQSMGQPEINKKQPFYHILTDGSEHESYVSEQNLELADATQPVHHDAIDQWFTVGFGGQYKPRFSIN
;
A
#
# COMPACT_ATOMS: atom_id res chain seq x y z
N MET A 1 -13.50 -22.43 2.08
CA MET A 1 -12.87 -21.19 2.59
C MET A 1 -12.08 -20.61 1.42
N GLN A 2 -12.42 -19.41 0.92
CA GLN A 2 -11.53 -18.73 -0.03
C GLN A 2 -10.35 -18.20 0.79
N LEU A 3 -9.15 -18.68 0.48
CA LEU A 3 -7.91 -18.14 1.03
C LEU A 3 -7.61 -16.85 0.26
N THR A 4 -7.82 -15.69 0.87
CA THR A 4 -7.40 -14.41 0.31
C THR A 4 -5.89 -14.30 0.47
N GLN A 5 -5.15 -14.35 -0.64
CA GLN A 5 -3.69 -14.25 -0.63
C GLN A 5 -3.27 -12.84 -1.05
N ALA A 6 -2.49 -12.18 -0.19
CA ALA A 6 -1.84 -10.91 -0.50
C ALA A 6 -0.75 -11.12 -1.57
N LYS A 7 -0.78 -10.33 -2.64
CA LYS A 7 0.28 -10.30 -3.67
C LYS A 7 1.55 -9.62 -3.18
N PHE A 8 1.42 -8.66 -2.27
CA PHE A 8 2.53 -7.89 -1.74
C PHE A 8 2.71 -8.13 -0.23
N ASN A 9 3.92 -7.93 0.25
CA ASN A 9 4.34 -8.14 1.62
C ASN A 9 4.73 -6.81 2.27
N ILE A 10 4.61 -6.75 3.58
CA ILE A 10 5.10 -5.63 4.39
C ILE A 10 6.61 -5.45 4.15
N GLY A 11 7.03 -4.20 3.95
CA GLY A 11 8.41 -3.83 3.62
C GLY A 11 8.72 -3.80 2.11
N GLN A 12 7.78 -4.22 1.25
CA GLN A 12 7.96 -4.07 -0.20
C GLN A 12 7.65 -2.64 -0.64
N ILE A 13 8.45 -2.16 -1.61
CA ILE A 13 8.22 -0.88 -2.27
C ILE A 13 7.27 -1.12 -3.45
N VAL A 14 6.18 -0.36 -3.46
CA VAL A 14 5.14 -0.43 -4.49
C VAL A 14 4.90 0.94 -5.11
N GLN A 15 4.32 0.93 -6.30
CA GLN A 15 3.90 2.12 -7.02
C GLN A 15 2.41 2.04 -7.31
N HIS A 16 1.72 3.17 -7.19
CA HIS A 16 0.33 3.28 -7.60
C HIS A 16 0.24 3.39 -9.12
N LYS A 17 -0.45 2.45 -9.78
CA LYS A 17 -0.53 2.36 -11.25
C LYS A 17 -1.03 3.64 -11.93
N LEU A 18 -2.03 4.29 -11.32
CA LEU A 18 -2.68 5.47 -11.90
C LEU A 18 -1.98 6.79 -11.55
N TYR A 19 -1.69 7.02 -10.27
CA TYR A 19 -1.11 8.28 -9.79
C TYR A 19 0.42 8.29 -9.81
N GLY A 20 1.07 7.14 -9.99
CA GLY A 20 2.52 7.04 -10.15
C GLY A 20 3.34 7.24 -8.88
N PHE A 21 2.73 7.54 -7.72
CA PHE A 21 3.47 7.68 -6.47
C PHE A 21 4.01 6.34 -5.98
N ARG A 22 5.15 6.40 -5.30
CA ARG A 22 5.85 5.25 -4.71
C ARG A 22 5.69 5.26 -3.20
N GLY A 23 5.78 4.11 -2.56
CA GLY A 23 5.87 4.02 -1.11
C GLY A 23 6.17 2.61 -0.63
N VAL A 24 6.35 2.46 0.68
CA VAL A 24 6.58 1.15 1.32
C VAL A 24 5.35 0.69 2.06
N ILE A 25 4.98 -0.57 1.89
CA ILE A 25 3.84 -1.20 2.59
C ILE A 25 4.22 -1.42 4.05
N PHE A 26 3.46 -0.87 4.98
CA PHE A 26 3.66 -1.09 6.43
C PHE A 26 2.56 -1.90 7.11
N ASP A 27 1.38 -2.02 6.49
CA ASP A 27 0.29 -2.86 6.98
C ASP A 27 -0.61 -3.36 5.84
N VAL A 28 -1.43 -4.38 6.12
CA VAL A 28 -2.35 -5.00 5.15
C VAL A 28 -3.67 -5.43 5.80
N ASP A 29 -4.77 -4.97 5.21
CA ASP A 29 -6.13 -5.41 5.52
C ASP A 29 -6.60 -6.40 4.44
N PHE A 30 -6.99 -7.62 4.79
CA PHE A 30 -7.43 -8.62 3.79
C PHE A 30 -8.77 -8.30 3.12
N GLU A 31 -9.52 -7.37 3.70
CA GLU A 31 -10.77 -6.82 3.16
C GLU A 31 -10.83 -5.32 3.48
N TYR A 32 -11.67 -4.60 2.75
CA TYR A 32 -11.86 -3.16 2.98
C TYR A 32 -12.30 -2.84 4.42
N SER A 33 -11.52 -2.00 5.13
CA SER A 33 -11.71 -1.69 6.56
C SER A 33 -12.19 -0.25 6.86
N LEU A 34 -12.25 0.63 5.86
CA LEU A 34 -12.65 2.04 6.04
C LEU A 34 -14.17 2.27 5.87
N ASP A 35 -14.61 3.53 5.94
CA ASP A 35 -16.04 3.89 5.87
C ASP A 35 -16.62 3.90 4.45
N GLU A 36 -17.93 3.70 4.34
CA GLU A 36 -18.60 3.62 3.03
C GLU A 36 -18.47 4.89 2.17
N ARG A 37 -18.29 6.08 2.79
CA ARG A 37 -18.19 7.33 2.02
C ARG A 37 -16.87 7.38 1.27
N TRP A 38 -15.77 7.05 1.95
CA TRP A 38 -14.47 6.95 1.31
C TRP A 38 -14.51 5.96 0.15
N TYR A 39 -15.14 4.79 0.34
CA TYR A 39 -15.27 3.78 -0.72
C TYR A 39 -15.99 4.32 -1.96
N GLN A 40 -17.10 5.04 -1.76
CA GLN A 40 -17.85 5.63 -2.87
C GLN A 40 -17.04 6.69 -3.61
N GLU A 41 -16.28 7.51 -2.90
CA GLU A 41 -15.40 8.52 -3.50
C GLU A 41 -14.26 7.87 -4.30
N ALA A 42 -13.61 6.86 -3.74
CA ALA A 42 -12.56 6.12 -4.42
C ALA A 42 -13.09 5.42 -5.69
N CYS A 43 -14.28 4.80 -5.63
CA CYS A 43 -14.92 4.21 -6.81
C CYS A 43 -15.26 5.25 -7.88
N LYS A 44 -15.78 6.43 -7.49
CA LYS A 44 -16.04 7.53 -8.44
C LYS A 44 -14.76 7.99 -9.13
N ALA A 45 -13.67 8.12 -8.38
CA ALA A 45 -12.36 8.46 -8.94
C ALA A 45 -11.91 7.42 -9.97
N MET A 46 -12.02 6.12 -9.64
CA MET A 46 -11.68 5.04 -10.58
C MET A 46 -12.54 5.09 -11.86
N GLN A 47 -13.86 5.25 -11.73
CA GLN A 47 -14.77 5.36 -12.87
C GLN A 47 -14.43 6.56 -13.76
N SER A 48 -14.09 7.72 -13.18
CA SER A 48 -13.70 8.91 -13.95
C SER A 48 -12.41 8.70 -14.78
N MET A 49 -11.55 7.78 -14.36
CA MET A 49 -10.33 7.38 -15.07
C MET A 49 -10.53 6.16 -15.98
N GLY A 50 -11.77 5.71 -16.18
CA GLY A 50 -12.09 4.53 -16.99
C GLY A 50 -11.60 3.20 -16.40
N GLN A 51 -11.40 3.15 -15.08
CA GLN A 51 -10.93 1.98 -14.36
C GLN A 51 -12.10 1.17 -13.76
N PRO A 52 -11.92 -0.15 -13.55
CA PRO A 52 -12.92 -0.96 -12.88
C PRO A 52 -13.16 -0.51 -11.43
N GLU A 53 -14.33 -0.84 -10.90
CA GLU A 53 -14.66 -0.59 -9.50
C GLU A 53 -13.71 -1.32 -8.55
N ILE A 54 -13.55 -0.77 -7.35
CA ILE A 54 -12.68 -1.35 -6.32
C ILE A 54 -13.41 -2.53 -5.69
N ASN A 55 -12.88 -3.74 -5.84
CA ASN A 55 -13.44 -4.90 -5.13
C ASN A 55 -13.14 -4.81 -3.61
N LYS A 56 -14.15 -4.89 -2.75
CA LYS A 56 -13.97 -4.89 -1.28
C LYS A 56 -13.37 -6.19 -0.72
N LYS A 57 -13.51 -7.31 -1.44
CA LYS A 57 -13.02 -8.65 -1.05
C LYS A 57 -11.63 -8.93 -1.62
N GLN A 58 -10.72 -7.97 -1.46
CA GLN A 58 -9.32 -8.08 -1.84
C GLN A 58 -8.46 -7.41 -0.75
N PRO A 59 -7.16 -7.71 -0.71
CA PRO A 59 -6.24 -7.01 0.17
C PRO A 59 -6.14 -5.51 -0.14
N PHE A 60 -6.14 -4.70 0.91
CA PHE A 60 -5.82 -3.28 0.90
C PHE A 60 -4.55 -3.06 1.71
N TYR A 61 -3.72 -2.14 1.25
CA TYR A 61 -2.41 -1.91 1.83
C TYR A 61 -2.31 -0.49 2.36
N HIS A 62 -1.70 -0.37 3.53
CA HIS A 62 -1.28 0.91 4.09
C HIS A 62 0.16 1.18 3.68
N ILE A 63 0.38 2.35 3.08
CA ILE A 63 1.61 2.70 2.39
C ILE A 63 2.14 4.01 2.96
N LEU A 64 3.42 4.02 3.34
CA LEU A 64 4.16 5.26 3.61
C LEU A 64 4.60 5.85 2.27
N THR A 65 4.00 6.97 1.88
CA THR A 65 4.21 7.57 0.55
C THR A 65 5.50 8.37 0.49
N ASP A 66 6.32 8.10 -0.52
CA ASP A 66 7.61 8.74 -0.70
C ASP A 66 7.50 10.25 -0.93
N GLY A 67 8.23 11.03 -0.14
CA GLY A 67 8.22 12.50 -0.20
C GLY A 67 6.94 13.16 0.34
N SER A 68 6.13 12.41 1.09
CA SER A 68 4.90 12.87 1.75
C SER A 68 4.97 12.59 3.24
N GLU A 69 4.31 13.41 4.06
CA GLU A 69 4.09 13.12 5.49
C GLU A 69 2.84 12.25 5.72
N HIS A 70 2.06 12.02 4.67
CA HIS A 70 0.81 11.26 4.73
C HIS A 70 0.96 9.80 4.32
N GLU A 71 0.21 8.96 5.03
CA GLU A 71 -0.03 7.56 4.69
C GLU A 71 -1.10 7.43 3.59
N SER A 72 -1.04 6.37 2.80
CA SER A 72 -1.98 6.09 1.73
C SER A 72 -2.59 4.70 1.88
N TYR A 73 -3.92 4.61 1.71
CA TYR A 73 -4.67 3.36 1.76
C TYR A 73 -5.12 2.96 0.36
N VAL A 74 -4.60 1.85 -0.16
CA VAL A 74 -4.71 1.50 -1.59
C VAL A 74 -5.09 0.04 -1.78
N SER A 75 -6.04 -0.23 -2.68
CA SER A 75 -6.44 -1.58 -3.07
C SER A 75 -5.35 -2.29 -3.88
N GLU A 76 -5.20 -3.61 -3.70
CA GLU A 76 -4.22 -4.42 -4.44
C GLU A 76 -4.26 -4.24 -5.96
N GLN A 77 -5.44 -4.15 -6.56
CA GLN A 77 -5.59 -3.98 -8.02
C GLN A 77 -4.90 -2.73 -8.56
N ASN A 78 -4.74 -1.69 -7.73
CA ASN A 78 -4.15 -0.40 -8.10
C ASN A 78 -2.63 -0.33 -7.85
N LEU A 79 -2.02 -1.41 -7.37
CA LEU A 79 -0.60 -1.47 -7.03
C LEU A 79 0.19 -2.37 -7.98
N GLU A 80 1.45 -2.00 -8.16
CA GLU A 80 2.49 -2.80 -8.80
C GLU A 80 3.82 -2.68 -8.03
N LEU A 81 4.73 -3.64 -8.24
CA LEU A 81 6.06 -3.58 -7.63
C LEU A 81 6.84 -2.41 -8.21
N ALA A 82 7.41 -1.58 -7.34
CA ALA A 82 8.31 -0.52 -7.74
C ALA A 82 9.76 -1.01 -7.76
N ASP A 83 10.62 -0.22 -8.39
CA ASP A 83 12.07 -0.41 -8.28
C ASP A 83 12.54 -0.18 -6.83
N ALA A 84 13.14 -1.21 -6.24
CA ALA A 84 13.65 -1.20 -4.87
C ALA A 84 15.06 -0.60 -4.73
N THR A 85 15.67 -0.14 -5.82
CA THR A 85 17.02 0.46 -5.79
C THR A 85 17.06 1.83 -5.11
N GLN A 86 15.93 2.55 -5.07
CA GLN A 86 15.82 3.85 -4.42
C GLN A 86 15.09 3.75 -3.08
N PRO A 87 15.64 4.36 -2.02
CA PRO A 87 14.94 4.41 -0.74
C PRO A 87 13.69 5.28 -0.82
N VAL A 88 12.68 4.92 -0.04
CA VAL A 88 11.51 5.75 0.27
C VAL A 88 11.85 6.69 1.42
N HIS A 89 11.49 7.97 1.26
CA HIS A 89 11.64 9.03 2.24
C HIS A 89 10.28 9.36 2.87
N HIS A 90 10.11 9.01 4.15
CA HIS A 90 8.92 9.34 4.94
C HIS A 90 9.31 9.31 6.43
N ASP A 91 8.82 10.26 7.23
CA ASP A 91 9.26 10.43 8.63
C ASP A 91 8.96 9.19 9.50
N ALA A 92 7.81 8.55 9.26
CA ALA A 92 7.42 7.31 9.92
C ALA A 92 8.24 6.05 9.51
N ILE A 93 9.15 6.11 8.54
CA ILE A 93 10.00 4.96 8.16
C ILE A 93 10.75 4.44 9.39
N ASP A 94 11.34 5.35 10.18
CA ASP A 94 12.11 5.00 11.39
C ASP A 94 11.21 4.59 12.56
N GLN A 95 9.90 4.71 12.45
CA GLN A 95 8.97 4.12 13.42
C GLN A 95 8.69 2.65 13.07
N TRP A 96 8.48 2.34 11.80
CA TRP A 96 7.99 1.03 11.36
C TRP A 96 9.09 0.06 10.94
N PHE A 97 10.22 0.53 10.39
CA PHE A 97 11.19 -0.32 9.71
C PHE A 97 12.64 -0.11 10.15
N THR A 98 13.35 -1.22 10.31
CA THR A 98 14.82 -1.22 10.27
C THR A 98 15.28 -1.47 8.85
N VAL A 99 16.08 -0.55 8.30
CA VAL A 99 16.67 -0.71 6.95
C VAL A 99 17.89 -1.63 7.05
N GLY A 100 17.81 -2.81 6.46
CA GLY A 100 18.89 -3.79 6.45
C GLY A 100 19.97 -3.49 5.40
N PHE A 101 21.08 -4.24 5.45
CA PHE A 101 22.09 -4.23 4.39
C PHE A 101 21.44 -4.59 3.05
N GLY A 102 21.51 -3.67 2.08
CA GLY A 102 20.88 -3.81 0.75
C GLY A 102 19.56 -3.08 0.57
N GLY A 103 19.17 -2.18 1.50
CA GLY A 103 17.99 -1.31 1.33
C GLY A 103 16.64 -1.98 1.61
N GLN A 104 16.65 -3.19 2.18
CA GLN A 104 15.42 -3.91 2.52
C GLN A 104 14.80 -3.34 3.81
N TYR A 105 13.51 -3.02 3.75
CA TYR A 105 12.72 -2.61 4.90
C TYR A 105 12.26 -3.83 5.70
N LYS A 106 12.76 -3.98 6.93
CA LYS A 106 12.33 -5.04 7.85
C LYS A 106 11.46 -4.46 8.95
N PRO A 107 10.23 -4.98 9.16
CA PRO A 107 9.36 -4.49 10.23
C PRO A 107 10.06 -4.55 11.59
N ARG A 108 9.95 -3.48 12.37
CA ARG A 108 10.45 -3.43 13.77
C ARG A 108 9.57 -4.26 14.69
N PHE A 109 8.27 -4.27 14.43
CA PHE A 109 7.28 -4.99 15.21
C PHE A 109 6.75 -6.14 14.37
N SER A 110 7.24 -7.34 14.62
CA SER A 110 6.49 -8.54 14.27
C SER A 110 5.63 -8.88 15.47
N ILE A 111 4.32 -8.61 15.37
CA ILE A 111 3.36 -9.15 16.34
C ILE A 111 3.36 -10.67 16.11
N ASN A 112 3.92 -11.40 17.08
CA ASN A 112 3.80 -12.85 17.20
C ASN A 112 2.40 -13.25 17.63
#